data_AF-A0A377HI02-F1
#
_entry.id   AF-A0A377HI02-F1
#
_cell.length_a   1.000
_cell.length_b   1.000
_cell.length_c   1.000
_cell.angle_alpha   90.00
_cell.angle_beta   90.00
_cell.angle_gamma   90.00
#
_symmetry.space_group_name_H-M   'P 1'
#
loop_
_entity.id
_entity.type
_entity.pdbx_description
1 polymer ?
#
loop_
_entity_poly.entity_id
_entity_poly.type
_entity_poly.pdbx_seq_one_letter_code
_entity_poly.pdbx_strand_id
1 'polypeptide(L)'
;MVSPLFAYDALQKKWVIVAVLRAYAGLEGTTNLWDVIPTDYLSQVIQDDFDSPVNPVSGQGPLKWTYDKTSGTGTLSQGQSKLGHAWAKRE
;
A
#
# COMPACT_ATOMS: atom_id res chain seq x y z
N MET A 1 -10.25 11.80 16.12
CA MET A 1 -8.86 11.30 16.07
C MET A 1 -8.95 9.78 16.06
N VAL A 2 -8.30 9.12 15.11
CA VAL A 2 -8.28 7.65 15.02
C VAL A 2 -6.94 7.17 15.59
N SER A 3 -6.97 6.31 16.61
CA SER A 3 -5.76 5.74 17.23
C SER A 3 -5.69 4.23 17.01
N PRO A 4 -4.49 3.64 16.91
CA PRO A 4 -4.33 2.20 16.71
C PRO A 4 -4.51 1.40 18.01
N LEU A 5 -5.05 0.18 17.89
CA LEU A 5 -4.97 -0.86 18.92
C LEU A 5 -3.90 -1.87 18.51
N PHE A 6 -2.93 -2.08 19.40
CA PHE A 6 -1.90 -3.10 19.26
C PHE A 6 -2.19 -4.30 20.17
N ALA A 7 -1.90 -5.50 19.67
CA ALA A 7 -1.88 -6.72 20.47
C ALA A 7 -0.56 -7.45 20.26
N TYR A 8 -0.05 -8.13 21.28
CA TYR A 8 1.08 -9.03 21.12
C TYR A 8 0.58 -10.39 20.66
N ASP A 9 0.95 -10.78 19.45
CA ASP A 9 0.70 -12.12 18.93
C ASP A 9 1.76 -13.06 19.51
N ALA A 10 1.37 -13.88 20.48
CA ALA A 10 2.26 -14.84 21.15
C ALA A 10 2.71 -15.99 20.25
N LEU A 11 1.96 -16.33 19.19
CA LEU A 11 2.34 -17.36 18.22
C LEU A 11 3.42 -16.84 17.27
N GLN A 12 3.26 -15.60 16.79
CA GLN A 12 4.23 -14.93 15.92
C GLN A 12 5.35 -14.22 16.68
N LYS A 13 5.24 -14.13 18.01
CA LYS A 13 6.17 -13.46 18.93
C LYS A 13 6.43 -11.98 18.58
N LYS A 14 5.41 -11.26 18.12
CA LYS A 14 5.52 -9.85 17.69
C LYS A 14 4.27 -9.04 18.03
N TRP A 15 4.43 -7.72 18.13
CA TRP A 15 3.30 -6.78 18.19
C TRP A 15 2.67 -6.61 16.80
N VAL A 16 1.35 -6.59 16.74
CA VAL A 16 0.55 -6.38 15.52
C VAL A 16 -0.53 -5.32 15.74
N ILE A 17 -0.90 -4.60 14.68
CA ILE A 17 -2.08 -3.72 14.69
C ILE A 17 -3.31 -4.59 14.44
N VAL A 18 -4.31 -4.50 15.31
CA VAL A 18 -5.52 -5.34 15.21
C VAL A 18 -6.77 -4.52 14.88
N ALA A 19 -6.81 -3.26 15.26
CA ALA A 19 -7.97 -2.40 15.06
C ALA A 19 -7.64 -0.91 15.15
N VAL A 20 -8.60 -0.07 14.80
CA VAL A 20 -8.56 1.38 14.99
C VAL A 20 -9.74 1.86 15.83
N LEU A 21 -9.54 2.91 16.64
CA LEU A 21 -10.59 3.44 17.52
C LEU A 21 -11.74 3.98 16.67
N ARG A 22 -12.94 3.43 16.86
CA ARG A 22 -14.17 3.90 16.23
C ARG A 22 -14.90 4.91 17.10
N ALA A 23 -15.13 4.54 18.35
CA ALA A 23 -15.92 5.32 19.29
C ALA A 23 -15.60 4.97 20.74
N TYR A 24 -16.05 5.79 21.68
CA TYR A 24 -15.98 5.53 23.12
C TYR A 24 -17.31 5.89 23.76
N ALA A 25 -17.60 5.31 24.93
CA ALA A 25 -18.88 5.47 25.62
C ALA A 25 -19.02 6.81 26.40
N GLY A 26 -18.33 7.88 25.98
CA GLY A 26 -18.30 9.16 26.69
C GLY A 26 -17.30 9.18 27.86
N LEU A 27 -17.13 10.35 28.48
CA LEU A 27 -16.12 10.57 29.53
C LEU A 27 -16.30 9.69 30.76
N GLU A 28 -17.56 9.41 31.12
CA GLU A 28 -17.93 8.54 32.24
C GLU A 28 -18.14 7.06 31.80
N GLY A 29 -17.89 6.77 30.52
CA GLY A 29 -18.07 5.44 29.95
C GLY A 29 -16.87 4.52 30.20
N THR A 30 -17.13 3.23 30.34
CA THR A 30 -16.09 2.21 30.64
C THR A 30 -15.64 1.40 29.42
N THR A 31 -16.15 1.73 28.22
CA THR A 31 -15.92 0.92 27.01
C THR A 31 -15.49 1.76 25.81
N ASN A 32 -14.60 1.16 25.00
CA ASN A 32 -14.21 1.65 23.67
C ASN A 32 -14.67 0.65 22.61
N LEU A 33 -15.05 1.18 21.44
CA LEU A 33 -15.46 0.42 20.26
C LEU A 33 -14.37 0.57 19.20
N TRP A 34 -14.02 -0.55 18.58
CA TRP A 34 -12.88 -0.64 17.66
C TRP A 34 -13.33 -1.25 16.33
N ASP A 35 -12.82 -0.71 15.23
CA ASP A 35 -12.96 -1.31 13.90
C ASP A 35 -11.75 -2.21 13.63
N VAL A 36 -12.01 -3.51 13.53
CA VAL A 36 -10.97 -4.51 13.25
C VAL A 36 -10.41 -4.29 11.85
N ILE A 37 -9.09 -4.41 11.71
CA ILE A 37 -8.42 -4.23 10.42
C ILE A 37 -8.92 -5.26 9.39
N PRO A 38 -9.59 -4.83 8.30
CA PRO A 38 -10.07 -5.72 7.26
C PRO A 38 -8.92 -6.05 6.31
N THR A 39 -8.15 -7.09 6.63
CA THR A 39 -6.91 -7.44 5.91
C THR A 39 -7.12 -7.72 4.42
N ASP A 40 -8.24 -8.35 4.03
CA ASP A 40 -8.58 -8.59 2.63
C ASP A 40 -8.82 -7.28 1.87
N TYR A 41 -9.58 -6.36 2.46
CA TYR A 41 -9.83 -5.04 1.88
C TYR A 41 -8.53 -4.24 1.73
N LEU A 42 -7.69 -4.22 2.77
CA LEU A 42 -6.38 -3.55 2.67
C LEU A 42 -5.50 -4.18 1.60
N SER A 43 -5.50 -5.51 1.50
CA SER A 43 -4.74 -6.22 0.47
C SER A 43 -5.24 -5.86 -0.92
N GLN A 44 -6.55 -5.76 -1.12
CA GLN A 44 -7.16 -5.34 -2.38
C GLN A 44 -6.77 -3.90 -2.73
N VAL A 45 -6.94 -2.95 -1.82
CA VAL A 45 -6.58 -1.54 -2.05
C VAL A 45 -5.10 -1.40 -2.40
N ILE A 46 -4.23 -2.12 -1.69
CA ILE A 46 -2.80 -2.14 -2.00
C ILE A 46 -2.56 -2.69 -3.41
N GLN A 47 -3.20 -3.82 -3.76
CA GLN A 47 -3.04 -4.44 -5.08
C GLN A 47 -3.57 -3.57 -6.22
N ASP A 48 -4.69 -2.88 -6.01
CA ASP A 48 -5.30 -1.99 -7.00
C ASP A 48 -4.41 -0.79 -7.34
N ASP A 49 -3.57 -0.36 -6.38
CA ASP A 49 -2.64 0.77 -6.54
C ASP A 49 -1.27 0.35 -7.13
N PHE A 50 -1.00 -0.95 -7.30
CA PHE A 50 0.26 -1.43 -7.89
C PHE A 50 0.12 -1.67 -9.40
N ASP A 51 1.01 -1.06 -10.18
CA ASP A 51 1.26 -1.50 -11.57
C ASP A 51 1.88 -2.91 -11.59
N SER A 52 1.85 -3.56 -12.76
CA SER A 52 2.55 -4.83 -12.97
C SER A 52 4.04 -4.74 -12.58
N PRO A 53 4.59 -5.76 -11.90
CA PRO A 53 6.00 -5.77 -11.51
C PRO A 53 6.94 -5.59 -12.71
N VAL A 54 7.95 -4.75 -12.54
CA VAL A 54 8.98 -4.52 -13.56
C VAL A 54 10.16 -5.46 -13.30
N ASN A 55 10.43 -6.35 -14.25
CA ASN A 55 11.50 -7.33 -14.16
C ASN A 55 12.59 -7.04 -15.21
N PRO A 56 13.70 -6.37 -14.84
CA PRO A 56 14.78 -6.08 -15.77
C PRO A 56 15.46 -7.36 -16.27
N VAL A 57 15.74 -7.43 -17.56
CA VAL A 57 16.44 -8.53 -18.20
C VAL A 57 17.91 -8.17 -18.38
N SER A 58 18.80 -9.00 -17.84
CA SER A 58 20.24 -8.82 -18.01
C SER A 58 20.63 -8.87 -19.49
N GLY A 59 21.59 -8.05 -19.89
CA GLY A 59 22.05 -7.97 -21.28
C GLY A 59 21.18 -7.13 -22.22
N GLN A 60 20.02 -6.63 -21.80
CA GLN A 60 19.15 -5.76 -22.63
C GLN A 60 19.42 -4.25 -22.47
N GLY A 61 20.54 -3.90 -21.83
CA GLY A 61 20.89 -2.50 -21.55
C GLY A 61 20.07 -1.91 -20.40
N PRO A 62 20.17 -0.59 -20.17
CA PRO A 62 19.51 0.07 -19.06
C PRO A 62 17.99 0.15 -19.25
N LEU A 63 17.29 0.21 -18.13
CA LEU A 63 15.87 0.52 -18.09
C LEU A 63 15.68 2.03 -18.37
N LYS A 64 14.91 2.35 -19.40
CA LYS A 64 14.59 3.72 -19.83
C LYS A 64 13.22 4.11 -19.30
N TRP A 65 13.16 5.22 -18.58
CA TRP A 65 11.92 5.81 -18.10
C TRP A 65 11.58 7.07 -18.89
N THR A 66 10.34 7.15 -19.38
CA THR A 66 9.76 8.37 -19.96
C THR A 66 8.51 8.76 -19.19
N TYR A 67 8.27 10.06 -19.03
CA TYR A 67 7.10 10.60 -18.33
C TYR A 67 6.50 11.77 -19.11
N ASP A 68 5.20 11.71 -19.35
CA ASP A 68 4.41 12.79 -19.92
C ASP A 68 3.65 13.52 -18.80
N LYS A 69 4.04 14.77 -18.56
CA LYS A 69 3.45 15.64 -17.54
C LYS A 69 2.00 16.03 -17.85
N THR A 70 1.60 16.04 -19.12
CA THR A 70 0.25 16.44 -19.52
C THR A 70 -0.76 15.34 -19.23
N SER A 71 -0.44 14.09 -19.57
CA SER A 71 -1.30 12.94 -19.25
C SER A 71 -1.09 12.37 -17.85
N GLY A 72 0.05 12.70 -17.20
CA GLY A 72 0.44 12.11 -15.92
C GLY A 72 0.88 10.65 -16.04
N THR A 73 1.21 10.19 -17.24
CA THR A 73 1.58 8.79 -17.50
C THR A 73 3.08 8.66 -17.79
N GLY A 74 3.69 7.61 -17.27
CA GLY A 74 5.04 7.23 -17.64
C GLY A 74 5.13 5.79 -18.13
N THR A 75 6.26 5.44 -18.71
CA THR A 75 6.53 4.12 -19.27
C THR A 75 7.96 3.71 -18.98
N LEU A 76 8.14 2.43 -18.65
CA LEU A 76 9.45 1.80 -18.50
C LEU A 76 9.67 0.86 -19.67
N SER A 77 10.83 0.97 -20.31
CA SER A 77 11.25 0.11 -21.41
C SER A 77 12.68 -0.36 -21.23
N GLN A 78 13.01 -1.53 -21.77
CA GLN A 78 14.37 -2.05 -21.78
C GLN A 78 14.58 -2.81 -23.08
N GLY A 79 15.68 -2.53 -23.78
CA GLY A 79 15.87 -3.02 -25.15
C GLY A 79 14.70 -2.60 -26.05
N GLN A 80 14.00 -3.59 -26.61
CA GLN A 80 12.78 -3.39 -27.43
C GLN A 80 11.48 -3.66 -26.65
N SER A 81 11.58 -4.06 -25.38
CA SER A 81 10.44 -4.46 -24.55
C SER A 81 9.89 -3.29 -23.75
N LYS A 82 8.57 -3.07 -23.80
CA LYS A 82 7.86 -2.23 -22.83
C LYS A 82 7.55 -3.08 -21.60
N LEU A 83 8.04 -2.66 -20.43
CA LEU A 83 7.97 -3.45 -19.18
C LEU A 83 6.86 -3.01 -18.23
N GLY A 84 6.31 -1.80 -18.40
CA GLY A 84 5.20 -1.35 -17.58
C GLY A 84 4.83 0.12 -17.77
N HIS A 85 3.75 0.50 -17.11
CA HIS A 85 3.43 1.88 -16.81
C HIS A 85 4.25 2.33 -15.59
N ALA A 86 4.57 3.61 -15.51
CA ALA A 86 5.24 4.20 -14.36
C ALA A 86 4.56 5.52 -14.03
N TRP A 87 3.78 5.55 -12.96
CA TRP A 87 3.22 6.79 -12.44
C TRP A 87 4.31 7.64 -11.77
N ALA A 88 4.24 8.95 -11.96
CA ALA A 88 4.76 9.88 -10.96
C ALA A 88 3.64 10.08 -9.93
N LYS A 89 3.94 9.92 -8.63
CA LYS A 89 2.96 10.25 -7.58
C LYS A 89 2.47 11.68 -7.79
N ARG A 90 1.15 11.89 -7.66
CA ARG A 90 0.60 13.24 -7.47
C ARG A 90 1.12 13.75 -6.12
N GLU A 91 1.95 14.78 -6.16
CA GLU A 91 2.22 15.65 -5.01
C GLU A 91 1.13 16.73 -4.92
#